data_AF-A0A2V9GMR6-F1
#
_entry.id   AF-A0A2V9GMR6-F1
#
_cell.length_a   1.000
_cell.length_b   1.000
_cell.length_c   1.000
_cell.angle_alpha   90.00
_cell.angle_beta   90.00
_cell.angle_gamma   90.00
#
_symmetry.space_group_name_H-M   'P 1'
#
loop_
_entity.id
_entity.type
_entity.pdbx_description
1 polymer ?
#
loop_
_entity_poly.entity_id
_entity_poly.type
_entity_poly.pdbx_seq_one_letter_code
_entity_poly.pdbx_strand_id
1 'polypeptide(L)'
;MQYHRVVDKLLLFVFGPLVFATALLVIATGLRRAIAKFRSRPSADQIKARYEAYLDRLLNPQPEPVERELGKLLPERLLRLYEDKLAIQSAGFQLQKPGKKRWWPKRWPVYCFEPLDIEALNELPYEEDFGPGFCFATTGRGCWYWVAATDQRERDSPVIFLDYDGSGSHGETVADSLEEFLSWPRLPMS
;
A
#
# COMPACT_ATOMS: atom_id res chain seq x y z
N MET A 1 40.66 36.46 -33.60
CA MET A 1 40.65 35.92 -32.21
C MET A 1 40.03 36.86 -31.16
N GLN A 2 39.31 37.94 -31.51
CA GLN A 2 38.74 38.88 -30.53
C GLN A 2 37.22 38.75 -30.36
N TYR A 3 36.51 38.21 -31.36
CA TYR A 3 35.05 38.04 -31.35
C TYR A 3 34.55 36.94 -30.39
N HIS A 4 35.23 35.79 -30.33
CA HIS A 4 34.82 34.68 -29.43
C HIS A 4 34.89 35.06 -27.95
N ARG A 5 35.92 35.83 -27.54
CA ARG A 5 36.07 36.28 -26.14
C ARG A 5 34.98 37.23 -25.66
N VAL A 6 34.32 37.96 -26.57
CA VAL A 6 33.23 38.89 -26.23
C VAL A 6 31.91 38.12 -26.15
N VAL A 7 31.66 37.20 -27.08
CA VAL A 7 30.45 36.36 -27.09
C VAL A 7 30.40 35.43 -25.88
N ASP A 8 31.53 34.82 -25.50
CA ASP A 8 31.62 33.95 -24.32
C ASP A 8 31.34 34.69 -23.00
N LYS A 9 31.81 35.93 -22.88
CA LYS A 9 31.52 36.78 -21.72
C LYS A 9 30.06 37.21 -21.70
N LEU A 10 29.46 37.52 -22.84
CA LEU A 10 28.05 37.91 -22.95
C LEU A 10 27.12 36.74 -22.58
N LEU A 11 27.44 35.53 -23.02
CA LEU A 11 26.74 34.31 -22.61
C LEU A 11 26.84 34.08 -21.09
N LEU A 12 28.03 34.26 -20.50
CA LEU A 12 28.22 34.16 -19.05
C LEU A 12 27.44 35.23 -18.26
N PHE A 13 27.38 36.46 -18.76
CA PHE A 13 26.64 37.55 -18.10
C PHE A 13 25.12 37.44 -18.24
N VAL A 14 24.61 36.78 -19.30
CA VAL A 14 23.17 36.59 -19.52
C VAL A 14 22.67 35.29 -18.90
N PHE A 15 23.39 34.17 -19.10
CA PHE A 15 23.00 32.85 -18.59
C PHE A 15 23.48 32.60 -17.17
N GLY A 16 24.55 33.26 -16.69
CA GLY A 16 25.05 33.12 -15.33
C GLY A 16 24.02 33.51 -14.26
N PRO A 17 23.38 34.69 -14.34
CA PRO A 17 22.32 35.08 -13.43
C PRO A 17 21.10 34.15 -13.50
N LEU A 18 20.78 33.64 -14.69
CA LEU A 18 19.67 32.71 -14.90
C LEU A 18 19.94 31.35 -14.25
N VAL A 19 21.14 30.79 -14.42
CA VAL A 19 21.59 29.53 -13.78
C VAL A 19 21.69 29.70 -12.27
N PHE A 20 22.14 30.87 -11.80
CA PHE A 20 22.20 31.17 -10.37
C PHE A 20 20.80 31.29 -9.76
N ALA A 21 19.86 31.96 -10.44
CA ALA A 21 18.47 32.07 -10.01
C ALA A 21 17.75 30.71 -9.99
N THR A 22 17.97 29.85 -10.99
CA THR A 22 17.41 28.49 -10.99
C THR A 22 18.02 27.62 -9.90
N ALA A 23 19.33 27.70 -9.67
CA ALA A 23 19.98 27.00 -8.56
C ALA A 23 19.42 27.46 -7.20
N LEU A 24 19.24 28.77 -6.99
CA LEU A 24 18.62 29.30 -5.78
C LEU A 24 17.16 28.85 -5.61
N LEU A 25 16.38 28.77 -6.69
CA LEU A 25 15.02 28.23 -6.65
C LEU A 25 14.99 26.75 -6.27
N VAL A 26 15.89 25.93 -6.81
CA VAL A 26 16.02 24.51 -6.45
C VAL A 26 16.43 24.35 -4.99
N ILE A 27 17.37 25.17 -4.50
CA ILE A 27 17.79 25.15 -3.09
C ILE A 27 16.64 25.61 -2.18
N ALA A 28 15.95 26.71 -2.52
CA ALA A 28 14.85 27.24 -1.74
C ALA A 28 13.65 26.27 -1.68
N THR A 29 13.33 25.61 -2.80
CA THR A 29 12.27 24.59 -2.84
C THR A 29 12.68 23.33 -2.09
N GLY A 30 13.94 22.89 -2.21
CA GLY A 30 14.50 21.78 -1.42
C GLY A 30 14.45 22.05 0.08
N LEU A 31 14.84 23.26 0.52
CA LEU A 31 14.82 23.67 1.92
C LEU A 31 13.38 23.78 2.45
N ARG A 32 12.46 24.36 1.68
CA ARG A 32 11.02 24.40 2.04
C ARG A 32 10.44 23.00 2.21
N ARG A 33 10.78 22.07 1.33
CA ARG A 33 10.30 20.67 1.40
C ARG A 33 10.89 19.94 2.60
N ALA A 34 12.16 20.18 2.93
CA ALA A 34 12.82 19.62 4.12
C ALA A 34 12.22 20.17 5.42
N ILE A 35 11.98 21.48 5.50
CA ILE A 35 11.36 22.13 6.67
C ILE A 35 9.90 21.69 6.82
N ALA A 36 9.14 21.59 5.72
CA ALA A 36 7.78 21.07 5.74
C ALA A 36 7.76 19.62 6.24
N LYS A 37 8.66 18.75 5.76
CA LYS A 37 8.79 17.36 6.21
C LYS A 37 9.18 17.25 7.69
N PHE A 38 9.98 18.18 8.21
CA PHE A 38 10.37 18.21 9.63
C PHE A 38 9.24 18.72 10.53
N ARG A 39 8.49 19.74 10.09
CA ARG A 39 7.32 20.27 10.82
C ARG A 39 6.08 19.37 10.77
N SER A 40 6.01 18.47 9.80
CA SER A 40 4.88 17.54 9.61
C SER A 40 5.11 16.17 10.26
N ARG A 41 6.18 15.99 11.04
CA ARG A 41 6.35 14.77 11.82
C ARG A 41 5.21 14.71 12.86
N PRO A 42 4.34 13.69 12.81
CA PRO A 42 3.21 13.62 13.72
C PRO A 42 3.71 13.54 15.16
N SER A 43 3.02 14.20 16.10
CA SER A 43 3.31 14.05 17.52
C SER A 43 3.02 12.62 17.97
N ALA A 44 3.61 12.19 19.10
CA ALA A 44 3.34 10.87 19.67
C ALA A 44 1.83 10.66 19.91
N ASP A 45 1.13 11.71 20.37
CA ASP A 45 -0.31 11.66 20.58
C ASP A 45 -1.09 11.50 19.28
N GLN A 46 -0.66 12.15 18.19
CA GLN A 46 -1.28 11.98 16.87
C GLN A 46 -1.06 10.56 16.33
N ILE A 47 0.12 9.98 16.52
CA ILE A 47 0.41 8.59 16.14
C ILE A 47 -0.50 7.65 16.92
N LYS A 48 -0.61 7.85 18.22
CA LYS A 48 -1.46 7.04 19.10
C LYS A 48 -2.93 7.16 18.71
N ALA A 49 -3.44 8.38 18.54
CA ALA A 49 -4.84 8.61 18.15
C ALA A 49 -5.16 8.00 16.79
N ARG A 50 -4.23 8.08 15.82
CA ARG A 50 -4.40 7.43 14.51
C ARG A 50 -4.44 5.91 14.64
N TYR A 51 -3.59 5.34 15.49
CA TYR A 51 -3.58 3.90 15.73
C TYR A 51 -4.86 3.43 16.44
N GLU A 52 -5.36 4.17 17.43
CA GLU A 52 -6.62 3.88 18.10
C GLU A 52 -7.82 3.97 17.14
N ALA A 53 -7.86 5.00 16.29
CA ALA A 53 -8.89 5.13 15.25
C ALA A 53 -8.83 3.97 14.24
N TYR A 54 -7.62 3.57 13.82
CA TYR A 54 -7.42 2.41 12.97
C TYR A 54 -7.94 1.11 13.62
N LEU A 55 -7.63 0.89 14.91
CA LEU A 55 -8.09 -0.30 15.62
C LEU A 55 -9.62 -0.31 15.77
N ASP A 56 -10.22 0.83 16.09
CA ASP A 56 -11.67 0.97 16.18
C ASP A 56 -12.34 0.61 14.86
N ARG A 57 -11.85 1.15 13.74
CA ARG A 57 -12.33 0.83 12.41
C ARG A 57 -12.15 -0.65 12.05
N LEU A 58 -10.97 -1.22 12.34
CA LEU A 58 -10.67 -2.63 12.09
C LEU A 58 -11.65 -3.56 12.83
N LEU A 59 -11.99 -3.22 14.07
CA LEU A 59 -12.89 -4.01 14.92
C LEU A 59 -14.37 -3.82 14.57
N ASN A 60 -14.72 -2.73 13.90
CA ASN A 60 -16.09 -2.40 13.49
C ASN A 60 -16.22 -2.39 11.95
N PRO A 61 -16.09 -3.55 11.27
CA PRO A 61 -16.17 -3.65 9.82
C PRO A 61 -17.55 -3.22 9.31
N GLN A 62 -17.56 -2.56 8.17
CA GLN A 62 -18.73 -2.00 7.49
C GLN A 62 -18.83 -2.57 6.06
N PRO A 63 -19.17 -3.87 5.89
CA PRO A 63 -19.21 -4.49 4.57
C PRO A 63 -20.27 -3.90 3.65
N GLU A 64 -21.45 -3.54 4.17
CA GLU A 64 -22.57 -3.09 3.34
C GLU A 64 -22.29 -1.74 2.64
N PRO A 65 -21.72 -0.71 3.30
CA PRO A 65 -21.22 0.46 2.60
C PRO A 65 -20.17 0.12 1.52
N VAL A 66 -19.19 -0.72 1.85
CA VAL A 66 -18.10 -1.09 0.92
C VAL A 66 -18.65 -1.78 -0.34
N GLU A 67 -19.54 -2.76 -0.18
CA GLU A 67 -20.18 -3.45 -1.31
C GLU A 67 -21.05 -2.52 -2.14
N ARG A 68 -21.72 -1.55 -1.51
CA ARG A 68 -22.49 -0.52 -2.20
C ARG A 68 -21.59 0.38 -3.05
N GLU A 69 -20.45 0.82 -2.50
CA GLU A 69 -19.49 1.66 -3.22
C GLU A 69 -18.82 0.90 -4.37
N LEU A 70 -18.49 -0.38 -4.16
CA LEU A 70 -17.96 -1.26 -5.20
C LEU A 70 -19.00 -1.61 -6.29
N GLY A 71 -20.29 -1.51 -5.97
CA GLY A 71 -21.38 -2.00 -6.83
C GLY A 71 -21.36 -3.53 -7.01
N LYS A 72 -20.66 -4.25 -6.14
CA LYS A 72 -20.40 -5.70 -6.19
C LYS A 72 -20.34 -6.28 -4.78
N LEU A 73 -20.39 -7.61 -4.68
CA LEU A 73 -20.39 -8.34 -3.42
C LEU A 73 -19.02 -8.93 -3.13
N LEU A 74 -18.57 -8.81 -1.88
CA LEU A 74 -17.34 -9.40 -1.38
C LEU A 74 -17.54 -10.89 -1.05
N PRO A 75 -16.49 -11.72 -1.11
CA PRO A 75 -16.62 -13.15 -0.84
C PRO A 75 -16.96 -13.43 0.63
N GLU A 76 -17.76 -14.48 0.89
CA GLU A 76 -18.17 -14.86 2.25
C GLU A 76 -16.98 -15.11 3.18
N ARG A 77 -15.92 -15.73 2.66
CA ARG A 77 -14.70 -16.02 3.42
C ARG A 77 -14.03 -14.76 3.96
N LEU A 78 -14.08 -13.64 3.23
CA LEU A 78 -13.57 -12.36 3.69
C LEU A 78 -14.43 -11.83 4.84
N LEU A 79 -15.75 -11.86 4.69
CA LEU A 79 -16.65 -11.39 5.75
C LEU A 79 -16.46 -12.17 7.06
N ARG A 80 -16.34 -13.51 6.97
CA ARG A 80 -16.03 -14.38 8.12
C ARG A 80 -14.67 -14.09 8.75
N LEU A 81 -13.67 -13.67 7.97
CA LEU A 81 -12.39 -13.22 8.54
C LEU A 81 -12.62 -12.02 9.46
N TYR A 82 -13.42 -11.03 9.06
CA TYR A 82 -13.71 -9.83 9.85
C TYR A 82 -14.65 -10.05 11.05
N GLU A 83 -15.34 -11.19 11.11
CA GLU A 83 -16.05 -11.64 12.31
C GLU A 83 -15.08 -12.12 13.40
N ASP A 84 -13.94 -12.71 13.02
CA ASP A 84 -12.90 -13.15 13.94
C ASP A 84 -11.96 -12.00 14.33
N LYS A 85 -12.36 -11.28 15.40
CA LYS A 85 -11.62 -10.12 15.92
C LYS A 85 -10.18 -10.43 16.32
N LEU A 86 -9.93 -11.64 16.85
CA LEU A 86 -8.57 -12.05 17.23
C LEU A 86 -7.71 -12.30 16.00
N ALA A 87 -8.28 -12.90 14.95
CA ALA A 87 -7.56 -13.11 13.70
C ALA A 87 -7.18 -11.79 13.01
N ILE A 88 -8.10 -10.82 12.89
CA ILE A 88 -7.80 -9.55 12.20
C ILE A 88 -6.87 -8.64 13.00
N GLN A 89 -6.82 -8.77 14.33
CA GLN A 89 -5.86 -8.05 15.16
C GLN A 89 -4.45 -8.66 15.09
N SER A 90 -4.32 -9.89 14.59
CA SER A 90 -2.99 -10.48 14.39
C SER A 90 -2.22 -9.69 13.34
N ALA A 91 -1.01 -9.30 13.71
CA ALA A 91 -0.11 -8.47 12.91
C ALA A 91 1.31 -9.02 13.04
N GLY A 92 2.19 -8.64 12.12
CA GLY A 92 3.61 -8.90 12.31
C GLY A 92 4.08 -10.32 11.95
N PHE A 93 3.48 -10.99 10.98
CA PHE A 93 3.80 -12.39 10.64
C PHE A 93 4.10 -12.61 9.16
N GLN A 94 4.60 -13.80 8.82
CA GLN A 94 4.81 -14.26 7.46
C GLN A 94 4.06 -15.56 7.27
N LEU A 95 3.38 -15.70 6.12
CA LEU A 95 2.76 -16.95 5.73
C LEU A 95 3.72 -17.74 4.86
N GLN A 96 3.83 -19.04 5.13
CA GLN A 96 4.63 -19.96 4.34
C GLN A 96 3.71 -20.88 3.55
N LYS A 97 3.67 -20.73 2.22
CA LYS A 97 2.91 -21.63 1.34
C LYS A 97 3.47 -23.06 1.47
N PRO A 98 2.67 -24.06 1.88
CA PRO A 98 3.11 -25.46 1.92
C PRO A 98 3.42 -25.96 0.49
N GLY A 99 4.63 -26.44 0.19
CA GLY A 99 4.98 -26.83 -1.18
C GLY A 99 6.42 -27.29 -1.46
N LYS A 100 6.65 -27.77 -2.69
CA LYS A 100 7.74 -28.70 -3.09
C LYS A 100 9.19 -28.20 -2.96
N LYS A 101 9.47 -26.90 -2.85
CA LYS A 101 10.86 -26.39 -2.73
C LYS A 101 11.24 -26.22 -1.26
N ARG A 102 11.55 -27.35 -0.60
CA ARG A 102 11.98 -27.42 0.82
C ARG A 102 13.22 -26.58 1.16
N TRP A 103 13.99 -26.15 0.15
CA TRP A 103 15.29 -25.50 0.31
C TRP A 103 15.21 -23.97 0.40
N TRP A 104 14.18 -23.35 -0.20
CA TRP A 104 13.91 -21.91 -0.14
C TRP A 104 12.40 -21.68 -0.16
N PRO A 105 11.72 -21.80 0.99
CA PRO A 105 10.28 -21.56 1.05
C PRO A 105 9.97 -20.09 0.75
N LYS A 106 9.10 -19.83 -0.23
CA LYS A 106 8.58 -18.48 -0.50
C LYS A 106 7.70 -18.07 0.69
N ARG A 107 7.96 -16.89 1.24
CA ARG A 107 7.23 -16.34 2.39
C ARG A 107 6.49 -15.09 1.95
N TRP A 108 5.29 -14.93 2.48
CA TRP A 108 4.37 -13.84 2.17
C TRP A 108 4.15 -13.02 3.44
N PRO A 109 4.78 -11.84 3.58
CA PRO A 109 4.68 -11.04 4.80
C PRO A 109 3.29 -10.44 4.93
N VAL A 110 2.74 -10.46 6.14
CA VAL A 110 1.50 -9.77 6.52
C VAL A 110 1.84 -8.85 7.68
N TYR A 111 1.87 -7.55 7.41
CA TYR A 111 2.11 -6.54 8.43
C TYR A 111 0.86 -6.37 9.29
N CYS A 112 -0.28 -6.09 8.68
CA CYS A 112 -1.58 -6.07 9.34
C CYS A 112 -2.72 -6.25 8.31
N PHE A 113 -3.93 -6.47 8.82
CA PHE A 113 -5.16 -6.44 8.02
C PHE A 113 -5.65 -5.00 7.86
N GLU A 114 -6.31 -4.69 6.74
CA GLU A 114 -6.91 -3.39 6.49
C GLU A 114 -8.32 -3.31 7.09
N PRO A 115 -8.81 -2.14 7.55
CA PRO A 115 -10.18 -2.00 8.01
C PRO A 115 -11.16 -2.22 6.86
N LEU A 116 -12.21 -3.03 7.04
CA LEU A 116 -13.23 -3.20 6.01
C LEU A 116 -14.24 -2.06 6.06
N ASP A 117 -13.88 -0.90 5.52
CA ASP A 117 -14.74 0.29 5.46
C ASP A 117 -14.45 1.15 4.23
N ILE A 118 -15.26 2.21 4.06
CA ILE A 118 -15.15 3.15 2.93
C ILE A 118 -13.85 3.94 2.95
N GLU A 119 -13.35 4.29 4.13
CA GLU A 119 -12.12 5.08 4.22
C GLU A 119 -10.92 4.25 3.75
N ALA A 120 -10.84 2.97 4.13
CA ALA A 120 -9.85 2.06 3.60
C ALA A 120 -10.03 1.86 2.10
N LEU A 121 -11.25 1.59 1.62
CA LEU A 121 -11.53 1.41 0.19
C LEU A 121 -11.01 2.60 -0.65
N ASN A 122 -11.15 3.83 -0.14
CA ASN A 122 -10.71 5.06 -0.84
C ASN A 122 -9.21 5.34 -0.72
N GLU A 123 -8.54 4.87 0.33
CA GLU A 123 -7.10 5.06 0.53
C GLU A 123 -6.25 3.96 -0.14
N LEU A 124 -6.84 2.78 -0.32
CA LEU A 124 -6.17 1.61 -0.88
C LEU A 124 -6.05 1.73 -2.40
N PRO A 125 -5.02 1.10 -2.99
CA PRO A 125 -4.84 1.15 -4.43
C PRO A 125 -6.03 0.48 -5.13
N TYR A 126 -6.58 1.18 -6.12
CA TYR A 126 -7.57 0.65 -7.05
C TYR A 126 -6.88 0.23 -8.34
N GLU A 127 -7.11 -1.01 -8.78
CA GLU A 127 -6.60 -1.53 -10.03
C GLU A 127 -7.72 -1.74 -11.04
N GLU A 128 -7.73 -0.89 -12.07
CA GLU A 128 -8.69 -1.00 -13.18
C GLU A 128 -8.58 -2.36 -13.88
N ASP A 129 -7.38 -2.91 -13.99
CA ASP A 129 -7.09 -4.17 -14.69
C ASP A 129 -7.66 -5.41 -13.95
N PHE A 130 -7.77 -5.36 -12.63
CA PHE A 130 -8.36 -6.44 -11.82
C PHE A 130 -9.85 -6.24 -11.56
N GLY A 131 -10.38 -5.05 -11.85
CA GLY A 131 -11.76 -4.70 -11.62
C GLY A 131 -12.09 -4.48 -10.13
N PRO A 132 -13.38 -4.47 -9.76
CA PRO A 132 -13.82 -4.19 -8.40
C PRO A 132 -13.34 -5.27 -7.41
N GLY A 133 -12.83 -4.84 -6.27
CA GLY A 133 -12.38 -5.73 -5.20
C GLY A 133 -11.82 -4.95 -4.03
N PHE A 134 -11.13 -5.64 -3.12
CA PHE A 134 -10.71 -5.05 -1.86
C PHE A 134 -9.33 -5.55 -1.42
N CYS A 135 -8.46 -4.61 -1.03
CA CYS A 135 -7.19 -4.92 -0.40
C CYS A 135 -7.41 -5.19 1.10
N PHE A 136 -7.35 -6.46 1.51
CA PHE A 136 -7.70 -6.85 2.89
C PHE A 136 -6.50 -6.92 3.84
N ALA A 137 -5.28 -6.94 3.32
CA ALA A 137 -4.06 -6.97 4.12
C ALA A 137 -2.91 -6.28 3.41
N THR A 138 -1.97 -5.74 4.19
CA THR A 138 -0.78 -5.06 3.68
C THR A 138 0.50 -5.72 4.18
N THR A 139 1.58 -5.56 3.40
CA THR A 139 2.95 -5.89 3.81
C THR A 139 3.64 -4.76 4.57
N GLY A 140 3.00 -3.58 4.66
CA GLY A 140 3.60 -2.37 5.22
C GLY A 140 4.65 -1.69 4.32
N ARG A 141 4.81 -2.17 3.08
CA ARG A 141 5.81 -1.70 2.09
C ARG A 141 5.20 -1.59 0.70
N GLY A 142 4.18 -0.74 0.54
CA GLY A 142 3.57 -0.49 -0.77
C GLY A 142 3.02 -1.74 -1.49
N CYS A 143 2.74 -2.82 -0.76
CA CYS A 143 2.19 -4.05 -1.34
C CYS A 143 1.00 -4.54 -0.50
N TRP A 144 0.00 -5.08 -1.19
CA TRP A 144 -1.28 -5.50 -0.62
C TRP A 144 -1.71 -6.88 -1.12
N TYR A 145 -2.58 -7.52 -0.34
CA TYR A 145 -3.31 -8.71 -0.74
C TYR A 145 -4.74 -8.31 -1.07
N TRP A 146 -5.17 -8.69 -2.26
CA TRP A 146 -6.43 -8.28 -2.85
C TRP A 146 -7.32 -9.49 -3.13
N VAL A 147 -8.63 -9.30 -3.00
CA VAL A 147 -9.66 -10.26 -3.41
C VAL A 147 -10.70 -9.58 -4.29
N ALA A 148 -11.26 -10.34 -5.23
CA ALA A 148 -12.25 -9.83 -6.17
C ALA A 148 -13.63 -9.65 -5.51
N ALA A 149 -14.36 -8.63 -5.94
CA ALA A 149 -15.79 -8.48 -5.70
C ALA A 149 -16.56 -8.79 -6.99
N THR A 150 -17.66 -9.54 -6.88
CA THR A 150 -18.39 -10.08 -8.03
C THR A 150 -19.89 -9.80 -7.93
N ASP A 151 -20.65 -10.04 -9.01
CA ASP A 151 -22.09 -9.76 -9.05
C ASP A 151 -22.90 -10.61 -8.06
N GLN A 152 -22.42 -11.82 -7.79
CA GLN A 152 -23.02 -12.74 -6.84
C GLN A 152 -22.02 -13.00 -5.73
N ARG A 153 -22.51 -13.11 -4.49
CA ARG A 153 -21.64 -13.40 -3.36
C ARG A 153 -21.00 -14.78 -3.54
N GLU A 154 -19.71 -14.79 -3.86
CA GLU A 154 -18.93 -16.02 -3.93
C GLU A 154 -18.56 -16.49 -2.53
N ARG A 155 -18.39 -17.81 -2.36
CA ARG A 155 -17.98 -18.39 -1.08
C ARG A 155 -16.55 -17.97 -0.72
N ASP A 156 -15.67 -17.91 -1.70
CA ASP A 156 -14.24 -17.68 -1.55
C ASP A 156 -13.71 -16.95 -2.80
N SER A 157 -12.49 -16.43 -2.76
CA SER A 157 -11.88 -15.73 -3.90
C SER A 157 -10.36 -15.99 -3.93
N PRO A 158 -9.73 -16.11 -5.11
CA PRO A 158 -8.27 -16.13 -5.21
C PRO A 158 -7.64 -14.89 -4.56
N VAL A 159 -6.45 -15.06 -3.99
CA VAL A 159 -5.71 -13.93 -3.41
C VAL A 159 -4.66 -13.46 -4.41
N ILE A 160 -4.77 -12.20 -4.81
CA ILE A 160 -3.82 -11.54 -5.71
C ILE A 160 -2.88 -10.67 -4.89
N PHE A 161 -1.59 -10.72 -5.21
CA PHE A 161 -0.60 -9.84 -4.62
C PHE A 161 -0.37 -8.62 -5.49
N LEU A 162 -0.65 -7.44 -4.95
CA LEU A 162 -0.41 -6.16 -5.61
C LEU A 162 0.90 -5.59 -5.07
N ASP A 163 1.88 -5.43 -5.96
CA ASP A 163 3.23 -4.97 -5.64
C ASP A 163 3.51 -3.64 -6.36
N TYR A 164 3.50 -2.53 -5.61
CA TYR A 164 3.82 -1.21 -6.15
C TYR A 164 5.24 -0.76 -5.80
N ASP A 165 5.97 -1.56 -5.02
CA ASP A 165 7.37 -1.32 -4.69
C ASP A 165 8.32 -1.81 -5.83
N GLY A 166 7.77 -2.47 -6.85
CA GLY A 166 8.46 -2.78 -8.11
C GLY A 166 9.29 -4.06 -8.09
N SER A 167 8.95 -5.03 -7.22
CA SER A 167 9.68 -6.29 -7.10
C SER A 167 9.34 -7.33 -8.17
N GLY A 168 8.34 -7.06 -9.02
CA GLY A 168 7.98 -7.85 -10.20
C GLY A 168 6.95 -8.95 -9.95
N SER A 169 6.36 -9.02 -8.75
CA SER A 169 5.30 -9.98 -8.40
C SER A 169 3.89 -9.37 -8.45
N HIS A 170 3.75 -8.18 -9.03
CA HIS A 170 2.45 -7.50 -9.14
C HIS A 170 1.46 -8.33 -9.96
N GLY A 171 0.27 -8.56 -9.42
CA GLY A 171 -0.77 -9.36 -10.05
C GLY A 171 -0.58 -10.87 -9.90
N GLU A 172 0.40 -11.34 -9.11
CA GLU A 172 0.60 -12.77 -8.87
C GLU A 172 -0.55 -13.33 -8.03
N THR A 173 -1.25 -14.36 -8.53
CA THR A 173 -2.17 -15.17 -7.72
C THR A 173 -1.36 -16.00 -6.74
N VAL A 174 -1.35 -15.61 -5.46
CA VAL A 174 -0.53 -16.26 -4.45
C VAL A 174 -1.19 -17.52 -3.89
N ALA A 175 -2.51 -17.49 -3.76
CA ALA A 175 -3.35 -18.59 -3.31
C ALA A 175 -4.58 -18.69 -4.20
N ASP A 176 -5.03 -19.91 -4.45
CA ASP A 176 -6.20 -20.16 -5.29
C ASP A 176 -7.50 -19.81 -4.55
N SER A 177 -7.42 -19.67 -3.21
CA SER A 177 -8.53 -19.19 -2.38
C SER A 177 -8.04 -18.46 -1.12
N LEU A 178 -8.88 -17.60 -0.54
CA LEU A 178 -8.60 -16.91 0.71
C LEU A 178 -8.58 -17.90 1.88
N GLU A 179 -9.40 -18.95 1.84
CA GLU A 179 -9.32 -20.05 2.81
C GLU A 179 -7.94 -20.72 2.79
N GLU A 180 -7.40 -21.02 1.59
CA GLU A 180 -6.06 -21.57 1.45
C GLU A 180 -5.01 -20.62 2.04
N PHE A 181 -5.03 -19.34 1.65
CA PHE A 181 -4.10 -18.33 2.12
C PHE A 181 -4.07 -18.20 3.65
N LEU A 182 -5.26 -18.16 4.28
CA LEU A 182 -5.40 -18.02 5.73
C LEU A 182 -5.02 -19.30 6.49
N SER A 183 -5.04 -20.46 5.83
CA SER A 183 -4.66 -21.76 6.43
C SER A 183 -3.15 -21.98 6.54
N TRP A 184 -2.34 -21.17 5.84
CA TRP A 184 -0.90 -21.36 5.81
C TRP A 184 -0.24 -21.14 7.18
N PRO A 185 0.83 -21.89 7.50
CA PRO A 185 1.61 -21.67 8.71
C PRO A 185 2.07 -20.23 8.87
N ARG A 186 1.76 -19.65 10.03
CA ARG A 186 2.21 -18.30 10.43
C ARG A 186 3.56 -18.40 11.14
N LEU A 187 4.53 -17.67 10.63
CA LEU A 187 5.86 -17.54 11.21
C LEU A 187 6.06 -16.09 11.69
N PRO A 188 6.82 -15.84 12.77
CA PRO A 188 7.15 -14.48 13.17
C PRO A 188 7.95 -13.76 12.08
N MET A 189 7.72 -12.46 11.89
CA MET A 189 8.62 -11.64 11.09
C MET A 189 9.98 -11.50 11.80
N SER A 190 11.05 -11.82 11.10
CA SER A 190 12.45 -11.67 11.54
C SER A 190 13.01 -10.29 11.28
#